data_AF-A0A531L7C2-F1
#
_entry.id   AF-A0A531L7C2-F1
#
_cell.length_a   1.000
_cell.length_b   1.000
_cell.length_c   1.000
_cell.angle_alpha   90.00
_cell.angle_beta   90.00
_cell.angle_gamma   90.00
#
_symmetry.space_group_name_H-M   'P 1'
#
loop_
_entity.id
_entity.type
_entity.pdbx_description
1 polymer ?
#
loop_
_entity_poly.entity_id
_entity_poly.type
_entity_poly.pdbx_seq_one_letter_code
_entity_poly.pdbx_strand_id
1 'polypeptide(L)'
;AVVSRGGRPDLAMDALPAVRAPTLLLVGSLDGPVIGMNERALAALKGEKQLIIIEGAGHLFEEPGTMDEVIRHATRWFLDHLAPPERPAQ
;
A
#
# COMPACT_ATOMS: atom_id res chain seq x y z
N ALA A 1 1.70 9.64 -5.01
CA ALA A 1 1.19 8.59 -4.12
C ALA A 1 1.93 7.28 -4.37
N VAL A 2 1.98 6.37 -3.39
CA VAL A 2 2.66 5.07 -3.45
C VAL A 2 1.71 3.97 -2.95
N VAL A 3 1.77 2.79 -3.57
CA VAL A 3 1.10 1.57 -3.10
C VAL A 3 2.15 0.46 -2.99
N SER A 4 2.27 -0.17 -1.82
CA SER A 4 3.13 -1.33 -1.57
C SER A 4 2.26 -2.57 -1.40
N ARG A 5 2.37 -3.53 -2.32
CA ARG A 5 1.58 -4.77 -2.32
C ARG A 5 2.46 -5.96 -1.89
N GLY A 6 2.15 -6.53 -0.73
CA GLY A 6 2.87 -7.68 -0.15
C GLY A 6 4.35 -7.38 0.13
N GLY A 7 4.69 -6.10 0.28
CA GLY A 7 6.08 -5.65 0.40
C GLY A 7 6.67 -5.85 1.79
N ARG A 8 7.98 -5.61 1.88
CA ARG A 8 8.77 -5.59 3.13
C ARG A 8 9.33 -4.18 3.42
N PRO A 9 8.47 -3.15 3.59
CA PRO A 9 8.92 -1.80 3.90
C PRO A 9 9.65 -1.71 5.24
N ASP A 10 9.45 -2.68 6.13
CA ASP A 10 10.21 -2.85 7.38
C ASP A 10 11.70 -3.10 7.17
N LEU A 11 12.15 -3.46 5.97
CA LEU A 11 13.58 -3.56 5.66
C LEU A 11 14.21 -2.19 5.34
N ALA A 12 13.39 -1.14 5.19
CA ALA A 12 13.81 0.21 4.86
C ALA A 12 13.52 1.22 6.00
N MET A 13 13.48 0.76 7.25
CA MET A 13 13.04 1.55 8.42
C MET A 13 13.72 2.92 8.54
N ASP A 14 15.01 3.02 8.22
CA ASP A 14 15.75 4.27 8.31
C ASP A 14 15.31 5.30 7.25
N ALA A 15 14.77 4.84 6.12
CA ALA A 15 14.30 5.68 5.02
C ALA A 15 12.81 6.04 5.14
N LEU A 16 11.99 5.22 5.81
CA LEU A 16 10.54 5.44 5.94
C LEU A 16 10.17 6.83 6.49
N PRO A 17 10.88 7.41 7.49
CA PRO A 17 10.61 8.76 7.97
C PRO A 17 10.78 9.86 6.92
N ALA A 18 11.55 9.62 5.85
CA ALA A 18 11.79 10.58 4.78
C ALA A 18 10.71 10.51 3.67
N VAL A 19 9.84 9.50 3.68
CA VAL A 19 8.77 9.34 2.69
C VAL A 19 7.73 10.43 2.87
N ARG A 20 7.60 11.29 1.85
CA ARG A 20 6.62 12.39 1.81
C ARG A 20 5.35 12.03 1.05
N ALA A 21 5.42 11.04 0.16
CA ALA A 21 4.28 10.65 -0.66
C ALA A 21 3.23 9.89 0.20
N PRO A 22 1.92 10.14 0.00
CA PRO A 22 0.87 9.33 0.60
C PRO A 22 1.07 7.86 0.25
N THR A 23 1.17 7.00 1.26
CA THR A 23 1.56 5.59 1.10
C THR A 23 0.49 4.62 1.60
N LEU A 24 0.03 3.75 0.71
CA LEU A 24 -0.87 2.64 1.04
C LEU A 24 -0.07 1.32 1.09
N LEU A 25 -0.22 0.57 2.17
CA LEU A 25 0.31 -0.78 2.33
C LEU A 25 -0.84 -1.78 2.20
N LEU A 26 -0.68 -2.78 1.34
CA LEU A 26 -1.64 -3.86 1.10
C LEU A 26 -1.00 -5.20 1.46
N VAL A 27 -1.58 -5.92 2.41
CA VAL A 27 -1.09 -7.23 2.89
C VAL A 27 -2.19 -8.28 2.82
N GLY A 28 -1.84 -9.53 2.57
CA GLY A 28 -2.79 -10.63 2.64
C GLY A 28 -3.00 -11.08 4.08
N SER A 29 -4.25 -11.37 4.46
CA SER A 29 -4.61 -11.90 5.79
C SER A 29 -3.95 -13.25 6.11
N LEU A 30 -3.63 -14.05 5.10
CA LEU A 30 -2.97 -15.34 5.26
C LEU A 30 -1.44 -15.20 5.38
N ASP A 31 -0.89 -13.99 5.20
CA ASP A 31 0.54 -13.69 5.32
C ASP A 31 0.89 -13.13 6.72
N GLY A 32 0.60 -13.94 7.74
CA GLY A 32 0.62 -13.54 9.16
C GLY A 32 1.86 -12.76 9.61
N PRO A 33 3.10 -13.23 9.36
CA PRO A 33 4.31 -12.50 9.76
C PRO A 33 4.45 -11.14 9.07
N VAL A 34 3.99 -11.01 7.83
CA VAL A 34 4.12 -9.79 7.01
C VAL A 34 3.17 -8.70 7.48
N ILE A 35 2.03 -9.04 8.10
CA ILE A 35 1.11 -8.08 8.71
C ILE A 35 1.85 -7.27 9.79
N GLY A 36 2.41 -7.94 10.80
CA GLY A 36 3.12 -7.26 11.89
C GLY A 36 4.37 -6.50 11.42
N MET A 37 5.02 -6.96 10.34
CA MET A 37 6.11 -6.21 9.70
C MET A 37 5.62 -4.90 9.07
N ASN A 38 4.51 -4.95 8.34
CA ASN A 38 3.92 -3.77 7.71
C ASN A 38 3.30 -2.81 8.73
N GLU A 39 2.75 -3.30 9.85
CA GLU A 39 2.31 -2.43 10.96
C GLU A 39 3.47 -1.62 11.54
N ARG A 40 4.63 -2.24 11.75
CA ARG A 40 5.84 -1.51 12.20
C ARG A 40 6.30 -0.47 11.18
N ALA A 41 6.30 -0.83 9.90
CA ALA A 41 6.64 0.12 8.84
C ALA A 41 5.63 1.28 8.76
N LEU A 42 4.33 0.99 8.90
CA LEU A 42 3.28 1.99 8.97
C LEU A 42 3.53 2.96 10.12
N ALA A 43 3.93 2.47 11.30
CA ALA A 43 4.25 3.34 12.43
C ALA A 43 5.42 4.30 12.12
N ALA A 44 6.42 3.87 11.36
CA ALA A 44 7.60 4.68 11.02
C ALA A 44 7.37 5.73 9.92
N LEU A 45 6.40 5.53 9.03
CA LEU A 45 6.00 6.53 8.02
C LEU A 45 5.48 7.81 8.69
N LYS A 46 5.89 9.00 8.22
CA LYS A 46 5.47 10.28 8.82
C LYS A 46 4.31 10.98 8.10
N GLY A 47 4.14 10.72 6.80
CA GLY A 47 3.08 11.30 5.98
C GLY A 47 1.75 10.57 6.09
N GLU A 48 0.81 10.96 5.23
CA GLU A 48 -0.46 10.25 5.03
C GLU A 48 -0.19 8.79 4.65
N LYS A 49 -0.86 7.89 5.37
CA LYS A 49 -0.54 6.47 5.33
C LYS A 49 -1.74 5.62 5.72
N GLN A 50 -1.84 4.46 5.09
CA GLN A 50 -2.88 3.49 5.39
C GLN A 50 -2.36 2.07 5.21
N LEU A 51 -2.85 1.13 6.02
CA LEU A 51 -2.65 -0.30 5.87
C LEU A 51 -4.01 -0.96 5.65
N ILE A 52 -4.11 -1.85 4.67
CA ILE A 52 -5.30 -2.66 4.42
C ILE A 52 -4.88 -4.13 4.37
N ILE A 53 -5.63 -4.96 5.07
CA ILE A 53 -5.52 -6.42 5.05
C ILE A 53 -6.57 -6.94 4.08
N ILE A 54 -6.15 -7.72 3.09
CA ILE A 54 -7.02 -8.37 2.10
C ILE A 54 -7.39 -9.75 2.65
N GLU A 55 -8.68 -9.93 2.93
CA GLU A 55 -9.22 -11.17 3.49
C GLU A 55 -9.09 -12.33 2.50
N GLY A 56 -8.67 -13.49 2.98
CA GLY A 56 -8.43 -14.70 2.17
C GLY A 56 -7.21 -14.65 1.24
N ALA A 57 -6.43 -13.56 1.24
CA ALA A 57 -5.24 -13.44 0.40
C ALA A 57 -3.96 -13.96 1.08
N GLY A 58 -3.17 -14.71 0.33
CA GLY A 58 -1.78 -15.05 0.66
C GLY A 58 -0.80 -13.98 0.22
N HIS A 59 0.50 -14.33 0.23
CA HIS A 59 1.59 -13.40 -0.10
C HIS A 59 1.49 -12.81 -1.52
N LEU A 60 1.02 -13.62 -2.48
CA LEU A 60 0.95 -13.27 -3.89
C LEU A 60 -0.44 -12.82 -4.36
N PHE A 61 -1.47 -12.91 -3.50
CA PHE A 61 -2.85 -12.55 -3.84
C PHE A 61 -3.37 -13.34 -5.06
N GLU A 62 -3.10 -14.66 -5.09
CA GLU A 62 -3.51 -15.56 -6.18
C GLU A 62 -4.92 -16.14 -5.94
N GLU A 63 -5.42 -16.04 -4.72
CA GLU A 63 -6.74 -16.53 -4.35
C GLU A 63 -7.84 -15.75 -5.08
N PRO A 64 -8.95 -16.40 -5.48
CA PRO A 64 -9.99 -15.78 -6.30
C PRO A 64 -10.48 -14.44 -5.73
N GLY A 65 -10.45 -13.39 -6.55
CA GLY A 65 -10.95 -12.05 -6.20
C GLY A 65 -10.00 -11.19 -5.36
N THR A 66 -8.92 -11.75 -4.81
CA THR A 66 -8.00 -10.99 -3.94
C THR A 66 -7.19 -9.94 -4.71
N MET A 67 -6.75 -10.27 -5.93
CA MET A 67 -6.08 -9.30 -6.81
C MET A 67 -7.04 -8.18 -7.26
N ASP A 68 -8.33 -8.48 -7.49
CA ASP A 68 -9.32 -7.46 -7.83
C ASP A 68 -9.50 -6.45 -6.68
N GLU A 69 -9.46 -6.94 -5.44
CA GLU A 69 -9.51 -6.08 -4.26
C GLU A 69 -8.26 -5.20 -4.12
N VAL A 70 -7.07 -5.76 -4.37
CA VAL A 70 -5.81 -5.00 -4.47
C VAL A 70 -5.91 -3.90 -5.52
N ILE A 71 -6.39 -4.23 -6.73
CA ILE A 71 -6.57 -3.28 -7.83
C ILE A 71 -7.53 -2.16 -7.44
N ARG A 72 -8.67 -2.51 -6.82
CA ARG A 72 -9.68 -1.54 -6.38
C ARG A 72 -9.09 -0.54 -5.39
N HIS A 73 -8.38 -1.02 -4.36
CA HIS A 73 -7.77 -0.16 -3.36
C HIS A 73 -6.64 0.70 -3.93
N ALA A 74 -5.77 0.11 -4.74
CA ALA A 74 -4.68 0.85 -5.39
C ALA A 74 -5.22 1.96 -6.31
N THR A 75 -6.22 1.63 -7.13
CA THR A 75 -6.88 2.58 -8.04
C THR A 75 -7.47 3.74 -7.25
N ARG A 76 -8.24 3.45 -6.19
CA ARG A 76 -8.82 4.50 -5.35
C ARG A 76 -7.76 5.38 -4.72
N TRP A 77 -6.69 4.79 -4.19
CA TRP A 77 -5.59 5.54 -3.58
C TRP A 77 -4.95 6.52 -4.57
N PHE A 78 -4.67 6.06 -5.79
CA PHE A 78 -4.09 6.93 -6.81
C PHE A 78 -5.05 8.03 -7.26
N LEU A 79 -6.34 7.72 -7.45
CA LEU A 79 -7.35 8.73 -7.83
C LEU A 79 -7.52 9.82 -6.77
N ASP A 80 -7.43 9.47 -5.49
CA ASP A 80 -7.60 10.44 -4.40
C ASP A 80 -6.38 11.35 -4.20
N HIS A 81 -5.18 10.90 -4.58
CA HIS A 81 -3.91 11.57 -4.22
C HIS A 81 -3.07 12.05 -5.41
N LEU A 82 -3.38 11.61 -6.63
CA LEU A 82 -2.77 12.17 -7.83
C LEU A 82 -3.70 13.24 -8.38
N ALA A 83 -3.19 14.47 -8.51
CA ALA A 83 -3.91 15.50 -9.23
C ALA A 83 -4.19 15.00 -10.66
N PRO A 84 -5.37 15.31 -11.24
CA PRO A 84 -5.61 15.03 -12.64
C PRO A 84 -4.48 15.66 -13.46
N PRO A 85 -3.96 14.97 -14.51
CA PRO A 85 -2.94 15.55 -15.35
C PRO A 85 -3.47 16.89 -15.85
N GLU A 86 -2.65 17.95 -15.70
CA GLU A 86 -2.97 19.23 -16.33
C GLU A 86 -3.22 18.95 -17.81
N ARG A 87 -4.45 19.20 -18.27
CA ARG A 87 -4.73 19.16 -19.70
C ARG A 87 -3.88 20.25 -20.33
N PRO A 88 -2.97 19.95 -21.25
CA PRO A 88 -2.25 21.00 -21.96
C PRO A 88 -3.29 21.93 -22.60
N ALA A 89 -3.09 23.23 -22.43
CA ALA A 89 -3.94 24.24 -23.06
C ALA A 89 -3.95 23.97 -24.58
N GLN A 90 -5.15 23.83 -25.13
CA GLN A 90 -5.37 23.69 -26.58
C GLN A 90 -5.00 24.97 -27.31
#